data_AF-A0A6P2BA24-F1
#
_entry.id   AF-A0A6P2BA24-F1
#
_cell.length_a   1.000
_cell.length_b   1.000
_cell.length_c   1.000
_cell.angle_alpha   90.00
_cell.angle_beta   90.00
_cell.angle_gamma   90.00
#
_symmetry.space_group_name_H-M   'P 1'
#
loop_
_entity.id
_entity.type
_entity.pdbx_description
1 polymer ?
#
loop_
_entity_poly.entity_id
_entity_poly.type
_entity_poly.pdbx_seq_one_letter_code
_entity_poly.pdbx_strand_id
1 'polypeptide(L)'
;MTLDTALKTAAGHKPPALPELRYLSAAVKKVRDRWPTVVPQTNASDREKLARLLRETIEQDNWRDVRLAFVLSAARAVFDRERNARPDLAETRAFLVAELDVSTSKTFLSGMLAIHIESFEPGAEHTRVLSKTLSRAVGRMAPSDRSLLGQLPELLKPTDGPRRLAIRMAKMSAPYRELSAVGLRTPHSNGFMDHAHLEVTKLVAPSLTDLERVEWFVNWLRPPGQNARHTGAARAIEALVFPWIKAPPPDELRSYLVETLVEMYGDPRIRSNDVWNAVSNDYMDVVHRWLTRADMRFFTGVVDAAQSDNMWRPRRDFWLRLYEEGLIEQAWVAFSTEALNYARRHLIRQEASNTEDRFGWQCARQNTSLLIMKVGNKIMVDGCHSYKTHVFDAKDPMAPRLFQGGYDCEEIRLASRESKAHHSIELWSRWVRDMINADVPYSLRKRPYSRIRAPRRRPERFGGR
;
A
#
# COMPACT_ATOMS: atom_id res chain seq x y z
N MET A 1 41.27 18.69 47.55
CA MET A 1 40.89 18.00 46.30
C MET A 1 40.36 19.05 45.34
N THR A 2 40.96 19.19 44.15
CA THR A 2 40.53 20.19 43.15
C THR A 2 39.49 19.59 42.20
N LEU A 3 38.63 20.43 41.61
CA LEU A 3 37.58 20.04 40.66
C LEU A 3 38.12 19.19 39.50
N ASP A 4 39.37 19.44 39.12
CA ASP A 4 40.11 18.75 38.06
C ASP A 4 40.54 17.32 38.47
N THR A 5 40.64 17.05 39.78
CA THR A 5 40.85 15.68 40.30
C THR A 5 39.55 14.88 40.27
N ALA A 6 38.38 15.52 40.47
CA ALA A 6 37.07 14.85 40.46
C ALA A 6 36.59 14.49 39.05
N LEU A 7 36.94 15.30 38.04
CA LEU A 7 36.59 15.04 36.64
C LEU A 7 37.45 13.94 35.99
N LYS A 8 38.67 13.70 36.51
CA LYS A 8 39.55 12.61 36.03
C LYS A 8 39.20 11.23 36.58
N THR A 9 38.46 11.15 37.69
CA THR A 9 37.92 9.89 38.25
C THR A 9 36.57 9.48 37.66
N ALA A 10 35.93 10.33 36.86
CA ALA A 10 34.72 9.99 36.10
C ALA A 10 35.06 9.15 34.86
N ALA A 11 35.64 7.97 35.10
CA ALA A 11 35.83 6.95 34.09
C ALA A 11 34.46 6.49 33.56
N GLY A 12 34.15 6.92 32.33
CA GLY A 12 33.26 6.27 31.37
C GLY A 12 31.93 5.74 31.91
N HIS A 13 30.87 6.56 31.83
CA HIS A 13 29.51 6.02 31.73
C HIS A 13 29.40 5.19 30.46
N LYS A 14 29.63 3.87 30.57
CA LYS A 14 29.15 2.92 29.57
C LYS A 14 27.63 2.92 29.66
N PRO A 15 26.88 3.24 28.59
CA PRO A 15 25.44 3.01 28.59
C PRO A 15 25.20 1.54 28.95
N PRO A 16 24.19 1.21 29.77
CA PRO A 16 23.88 -0.18 30.07
C PRO A 16 23.72 -0.90 28.74
N ALA A 17 24.48 -1.99 28.56
CA ALA A 17 24.34 -2.84 27.40
C ALA A 17 22.86 -3.24 27.33
N LEU A 18 22.17 -2.84 26.25
CA LEU A 18 20.83 -3.33 25.98
C LEU A 18 20.87 -4.86 26.09
N PRO A 19 19.95 -5.50 26.84
CA PRO A 19 19.96 -6.94 26.99
C PRO A 19 20.07 -7.58 25.61
N GLU A 20 20.96 -8.56 25.43
CA GLU A 20 21.12 -9.24 24.16
C GLU A 20 19.72 -9.70 23.68
N LEU A 21 19.28 -9.17 22.53
CA LEU A 21 18.01 -9.53 21.90
C LEU A 21 17.92 -11.05 21.62
N ARG A 22 19.04 -11.78 21.74
CA ARG A 22 19.09 -13.24 21.74
C ARG A 22 18.19 -13.87 22.80
N TYR A 23 18.04 -13.29 23.99
CA TYR A 23 17.13 -13.85 25.01
C TYR A 23 15.66 -13.65 24.62
N LEU A 24 15.31 -12.49 24.05
CA LEU A 24 13.98 -12.23 23.49
C LEU A 24 13.69 -13.14 22.28
N SER A 25 14.66 -13.29 21.37
CA SER A 25 14.57 -14.20 20.23
C SER A 25 14.45 -15.65 20.66
N ALA A 26 15.16 -16.07 21.71
CA ALA A 26 15.07 -17.41 22.29
C ALA A 26 13.77 -17.63 23.05
N ALA A 27 13.21 -16.60 23.70
CA ALA A 27 11.91 -16.64 24.34
C ALA A 27 10.78 -16.72 23.30
N VAL A 28 10.84 -15.92 22.23
CA VAL A 28 9.92 -15.99 21.08
C VAL A 28 10.01 -17.35 20.39
N LYS A 29 11.23 -17.87 20.20
CA LYS A 29 11.46 -19.21 19.65
C LYS A 29 10.92 -20.30 20.57
N LYS A 30 11.15 -20.22 21.89
CA LYS A 30 10.55 -21.15 22.87
C LYS A 30 9.02 -21.10 22.87
N VAL A 31 8.42 -19.92 22.72
CA VAL A 31 6.96 -19.78 22.61
C VAL A 31 6.47 -20.42 21.30
N ARG A 32 7.14 -20.19 20.17
CA ARG A 32 6.83 -20.83 18.87
C ARG A 32 7.04 -22.34 18.89
N ASP A 33 8.12 -22.83 19.49
CA ASP A 33 8.44 -24.25 19.56
C ASP A 33 7.51 -25.00 20.53
N ARG A 34 7.07 -24.33 21.61
CA ARG A 34 6.13 -24.88 22.60
C ARG A 34 4.67 -24.77 22.15
N TRP A 35 4.36 -23.85 21.24
CA TRP A 35 3.04 -23.62 20.65
C TRP A 35 3.16 -23.43 19.13
N PRO A 36 3.49 -24.48 18.37
CA PRO A 36 3.74 -24.39 16.93
C PRO A 36 2.51 -23.96 16.10
N THR A 37 1.34 -23.87 16.74
CA THR A 37 0.05 -23.48 16.15
C THR A 37 -0.38 -22.03 16.40
N VAL A 38 0.49 -21.16 16.92
CA VAL A 38 0.18 -19.74 17.20
C VAL A 38 1.20 -18.88 16.43
N VAL A 39 0.95 -18.25 15.28
CA VAL A 39 -0.26 -17.66 14.66
C VAL A 39 -0.13 -17.76 13.12
N PRO A 40 -1.20 -18.13 12.41
CA PRO A 40 -1.77 -17.28 11.36
C PRO A 40 -3.23 -16.96 11.73
N GLN A 41 -3.87 -16.05 10.99
CA GLN A 41 -5.32 -15.78 11.07
C GLN A 41 -6.09 -17.04 11.51
N THR A 42 -6.78 -16.99 12.65
CA THR A 42 -7.65 -18.10 13.08
C THR A 42 -8.57 -18.42 11.92
N ASN A 43 -8.35 -19.57 11.27
CA ASN A 43 -9.17 -20.01 10.16
C ASN A 43 -10.63 -20.07 10.65
N ALA A 44 -11.61 -19.91 9.75
CA ALA A 44 -13.02 -19.89 10.11
C ALA A 44 -13.44 -21.16 10.90
N SER A 45 -12.80 -22.31 10.61
CA SER A 45 -12.99 -23.58 11.33
C SER A 45 -12.63 -23.48 12.82
N ASP A 46 -11.53 -22.80 13.16
CA ASP A 46 -11.09 -22.65 14.56
C ASP A 46 -11.99 -21.69 15.33
N ARG A 47 -12.51 -20.65 14.66
CA ARG A 47 -13.53 -19.75 15.26
C ARG A 47 -14.85 -20.45 15.50
N GLU A 48 -15.28 -21.29 14.57
CA GLU A 48 -16.50 -22.09 14.73
C GLU A 48 -16.39 -23.04 15.92
N LYS A 49 -15.25 -23.73 16.07
CA LYS A 49 -15.01 -24.61 17.23
C LYS A 49 -15.05 -23.83 18.53
N LEU A 50 -14.42 -22.65 18.60
CA LEU A 50 -14.43 -21.82 19.81
C LEU A 50 -15.84 -21.36 20.18
N ALA A 51 -16.62 -20.87 19.21
CA ALA A 51 -17.99 -20.43 19.45
C ALA A 51 -18.88 -21.59 19.96
N ARG A 52 -18.75 -22.77 19.35
CA ARG A 52 -19.50 -23.98 19.74
C ARG A 52 -19.12 -24.47 21.13
N LEU A 53 -17.83 -24.57 21.43
CA LEU A 53 -17.35 -25.01 22.75
C LEU A 53 -17.83 -24.07 23.85
N LEU A 54 -17.84 -22.75 23.61
CA LEU A 54 -18.37 -21.80 24.59
C LEU A 54 -19.88 -21.96 24.76
N ARG A 55 -20.62 -22.19 23.67
CA ARG A 55 -22.05 -22.48 23.76
C ARG A 55 -22.32 -23.73 24.60
N GLU A 56 -21.66 -24.84 24.27
CA GLU A 56 -21.77 -26.11 25.01
C GLU A 56 -21.41 -25.95 26.49
N THR A 57 -20.37 -25.15 26.79
CA THR A 57 -19.96 -24.83 28.17
C THR A 57 -21.08 -24.14 28.95
N ILE A 58 -21.78 -23.20 28.32
CA ILE A 58 -22.89 -22.44 28.93
C ILE A 58 -24.13 -23.33 29.08
N GLU A 59 -24.47 -24.12 28.04
CA GLU A 59 -25.61 -25.04 28.05
C GLU A 59 -25.47 -26.12 29.14
N GLN A 60 -24.24 -26.60 29.37
CA GLN A 60 -23.94 -27.63 30.38
C GLN A 60 -23.60 -27.05 31.76
N ASP A 61 -23.49 -25.73 31.88
CA ASP A 61 -23.01 -25.00 33.06
C ASP A 61 -21.71 -25.57 33.66
N ASN A 62 -20.80 -26.04 32.80
CA ASN A 62 -19.58 -26.73 33.22
C ASN A 62 -18.33 -25.84 33.04
N TRP A 63 -18.02 -25.07 34.07
CA TRP A 63 -16.89 -24.13 34.07
C TRP A 63 -15.57 -24.72 34.58
N ARG A 64 -15.50 -26.04 34.83
CA ARG A 64 -14.27 -26.69 35.33
C ARG A 64 -13.16 -26.56 34.30
N ASP A 65 -11.98 -26.10 34.76
CA ASP A 65 -10.78 -25.88 33.95
C ASP A 65 -10.94 -24.87 32.79
N VAL A 66 -12.04 -24.12 32.75
CA VAL A 66 -12.28 -23.09 31.74
C VAL A 66 -11.48 -21.83 32.07
N ARG A 67 -10.54 -21.48 31.19
CA ARG A 67 -9.70 -20.28 31.35
C ARG A 67 -10.37 -19.04 30.77
N LEU A 68 -10.20 -17.90 31.43
CA LEU A 68 -10.69 -16.60 30.92
C LEU A 68 -10.17 -16.27 29.51
N ALA A 69 -8.93 -16.66 29.19
CA ALA A 69 -8.37 -16.48 27.84
C ALA A 69 -9.16 -17.23 26.76
N PHE A 70 -9.68 -18.42 27.08
CA PHE A 70 -10.57 -19.16 26.18
C PHE A 70 -11.89 -18.42 26.01
N VAL A 71 -12.53 -17.99 27.13
CA VAL A 71 -13.80 -17.25 27.08
C VAL A 71 -13.69 -16.01 26.20
N LEU A 72 -12.63 -15.21 26.35
CA LEU A 72 -12.41 -14.01 25.54
C LEU A 72 -12.13 -14.34 24.06
N SER A 73 -11.42 -15.44 23.78
CA SER A 73 -11.17 -15.87 22.40
C SER A 73 -12.45 -16.38 21.72
N ALA A 74 -13.28 -17.13 22.45
CA ALA A 74 -14.57 -17.58 21.97
C ALA A 74 -15.58 -16.43 21.84
N ALA A 75 -15.58 -15.47 22.76
CA ALA A 75 -16.40 -14.26 22.65
C ALA A 75 -16.05 -13.45 21.39
N ARG A 76 -14.75 -13.32 21.04
CA ARG A 76 -14.34 -12.73 19.75
C ARG A 76 -14.95 -13.46 18.55
N ALA A 77 -15.00 -14.79 18.58
CA ALA A 77 -15.63 -15.57 17.52
C ALA A 77 -17.15 -15.37 17.48
N VAL A 78 -17.81 -15.39 18.64
CA VAL A 78 -19.28 -15.24 18.76
C VAL A 78 -19.77 -13.87 18.27
N PHE A 79 -18.99 -12.81 18.50
CA PHE A 79 -19.31 -11.45 18.05
C PHE A 79 -18.71 -11.06 16.69
N ASP A 80 -18.01 -11.97 16.00
CA ASP A 80 -17.47 -11.63 14.68
C ASP A 80 -18.57 -11.41 13.63
N ARG A 81 -18.18 -10.84 12.49
CA ARG A 81 -19.10 -10.47 11.40
C ARG A 81 -19.91 -11.64 10.86
N GLU A 82 -19.40 -12.87 10.94
CA GLU A 82 -20.05 -14.07 10.42
C GLU A 82 -21.08 -14.64 11.42
N ARG A 83 -20.82 -14.49 12.73
CA ARG A 83 -21.58 -15.18 13.78
C ARG A 83 -22.44 -14.27 14.65
N ASN A 84 -22.26 -12.95 14.59
CA ASN A 84 -22.95 -12.01 15.49
C ASN A 84 -24.50 -12.05 15.38
N ALA A 85 -25.04 -12.43 14.23
CA ALA A 85 -26.48 -12.51 13.97
C ALA A 85 -27.01 -13.95 13.99
N ARG A 86 -26.15 -14.95 14.24
CA ARG A 86 -26.56 -16.35 14.22
C ARG A 86 -27.51 -16.67 15.38
N PRO A 87 -28.70 -17.26 15.12
CA PRO A 87 -29.67 -17.60 16.16
C PRO A 87 -29.14 -18.63 17.17
N ASP A 88 -28.37 -19.61 16.71
CA ASP A 88 -27.83 -20.69 17.55
C ASP A 88 -26.76 -20.23 18.55
N LEU A 89 -26.34 -18.97 18.48
CA LEU A 89 -25.39 -18.33 19.42
C LEU A 89 -26.05 -17.18 20.20
N ALA A 90 -27.37 -16.99 20.10
CA ALA A 90 -28.08 -15.90 20.75
C ALA A 90 -27.98 -15.97 22.29
N GLU A 91 -28.18 -17.16 22.87
CA GLU A 91 -28.05 -17.38 24.31
C GLU A 91 -26.61 -17.17 24.79
N THR A 92 -25.62 -17.61 24.01
CA THR A 92 -24.20 -17.36 24.29
C THR A 92 -23.89 -15.86 24.33
N ARG A 93 -24.41 -15.08 23.38
CA ARG A 93 -24.26 -13.60 23.38
C ARG A 93 -24.96 -12.98 24.58
N ALA A 94 -26.18 -13.42 24.89
CA ALA A 94 -26.95 -12.92 26.02
C ALA A 94 -26.22 -13.17 27.35
N PHE A 95 -25.66 -14.38 27.53
CA PHE A 95 -24.83 -14.73 28.68
C PHE A 95 -23.61 -13.81 28.81
N LEU A 96 -22.84 -13.62 27.73
CA LEU A 96 -21.66 -12.74 27.75
C LEU A 96 -22.00 -11.28 28.08
N VAL A 97 -23.16 -10.79 27.60
CA VAL A 97 -23.66 -9.44 27.93
C VAL A 97 -24.12 -9.36 29.38
N ALA A 98 -24.80 -10.38 29.89
CA ALA A 98 -25.23 -10.43 31.29
C ALA A 98 -24.02 -10.46 32.23
N GLU A 99 -23.02 -11.30 31.93
CA GLU A 99 -21.76 -11.36 32.67
C GLU A 99 -21.03 -10.01 32.62
N LEU A 100 -20.99 -9.35 31.46
CA LEU A 100 -20.42 -8.00 31.32
C LEU A 100 -21.10 -6.97 32.23
N ASP A 101 -22.39 -7.11 32.50
CA ASP A 101 -23.13 -6.18 33.36
C ASP A 101 -22.85 -6.38 34.85
N VAL A 102 -22.38 -7.56 35.28
CA VAL A 102 -22.16 -7.87 36.70
C VAL A 102 -20.68 -8.06 37.07
N SER A 103 -19.83 -8.43 36.11
CA SER A 103 -18.44 -8.80 36.37
C SER A 103 -17.62 -7.67 37.01
N THR A 104 -16.77 -8.05 37.97
CA THR A 104 -15.74 -7.19 38.58
C THR A 104 -14.34 -7.53 38.07
N SER A 105 -14.23 -8.53 37.20
CA SER A 105 -12.96 -8.95 36.59
C SER A 105 -12.50 -7.91 35.57
N LYS A 106 -11.53 -7.08 35.96
CA LYS A 106 -10.93 -6.06 35.07
C LYS A 106 -10.47 -6.66 33.75
N THR A 107 -9.83 -7.84 33.78
CA THR A 107 -9.35 -8.53 32.57
C THR A 107 -10.50 -8.91 31.63
N PHE A 108 -11.62 -9.40 32.17
CA PHE A 108 -12.80 -9.71 31.35
C PHE A 108 -13.39 -8.44 30.74
N LEU A 109 -13.58 -7.39 31.55
CA LEU A 109 -14.11 -6.10 31.09
C LEU A 109 -13.22 -5.47 29.99
N SER A 110 -11.90 -5.46 30.17
CA SER A 110 -10.95 -4.99 29.15
C SER A 110 -11.04 -5.82 27.87
N GLY A 111 -11.17 -7.14 28.00
CA GLY A 111 -11.34 -8.05 26.87
C GLY A 111 -12.62 -7.80 26.10
N MET A 112 -13.75 -7.59 26.80
CA MET A 112 -15.04 -7.26 26.21
C MET A 112 -15.06 -5.87 25.56
N LEU A 113 -14.35 -4.89 26.12
CA LEU A 113 -14.14 -3.59 25.47
C LEU A 113 -13.39 -3.75 24.13
N ALA A 114 -12.33 -4.57 24.11
CA ALA A 114 -11.60 -4.86 22.87
C ALA A 114 -12.47 -5.58 21.84
N ILE A 115 -13.29 -6.55 22.27
CA ILE A 115 -14.27 -7.24 21.41
C ILE A 115 -15.28 -6.26 20.84
N HIS A 116 -15.82 -5.36 21.65
CA HIS A 116 -16.74 -4.32 21.20
C HIS A 116 -16.11 -3.43 20.12
N ILE A 117 -14.87 -2.98 20.32
CA ILE A 117 -14.15 -2.15 19.34
C ILE A 117 -13.94 -2.93 18.03
N GLU A 118 -13.49 -4.18 18.10
CA GLU A 118 -13.15 -4.99 16.92
C GLU A 118 -14.36 -5.52 16.15
N SER A 119 -15.48 -5.74 16.82
CA SER A 119 -16.74 -6.22 16.22
C SER A 119 -17.72 -5.10 15.89
N PHE A 120 -17.36 -3.84 16.16
CA PHE A 120 -18.25 -2.70 16.03
C PHE A 120 -18.82 -2.57 14.62
N GLU A 121 -20.14 -2.46 14.55
CA GLU A 121 -20.87 -2.15 13.33
C GLU A 121 -21.92 -1.05 13.64
N PRO A 122 -21.85 0.13 13.02
CA PRO A 122 -22.72 1.27 13.34
C PRO A 122 -24.20 0.90 13.34
N GLY A 123 -24.85 1.11 14.49
CA GLY A 123 -26.28 0.87 14.67
C GLY A 123 -26.69 -0.61 14.77
N ALA A 124 -25.77 -1.57 14.65
CA ALA A 124 -26.08 -2.98 14.83
C ALA A 124 -26.52 -3.30 16.27
N GLU A 125 -27.34 -4.35 16.43
CA GLU A 125 -27.90 -4.73 17.73
C GLU A 125 -26.81 -5.04 18.76
N HIS A 126 -25.84 -5.90 18.43
CA HIS A 126 -24.75 -6.24 19.34
C HIS A 126 -23.94 -5.01 19.75
N THR A 127 -23.70 -4.09 18.82
CA THR A 127 -22.98 -2.84 19.08
C THR A 127 -23.74 -1.95 20.05
N ARG A 128 -25.07 -1.82 19.91
CA ARG A 128 -25.92 -1.06 20.85
C ARG A 128 -25.92 -1.68 22.25
N VAL A 129 -26.08 -3.00 22.33
CA VAL A 129 -26.14 -3.73 23.59
C VAL A 129 -24.80 -3.68 24.33
N LEU A 130 -23.69 -3.93 23.63
CA LEU A 130 -22.34 -3.84 24.20
C LEU A 130 -22.01 -2.41 24.63
N SER A 131 -22.28 -1.40 23.79
CA SER A 131 -22.04 0.01 24.14
C SER A 131 -22.77 0.42 25.43
N LYS A 132 -24.06 0.07 25.54
CA LYS A 132 -24.89 0.39 26.71
C LYS A 132 -24.35 -0.31 27.96
N THR A 133 -23.96 -1.58 27.85
CA THR A 133 -23.50 -2.38 28.99
C THR A 133 -22.10 -1.97 29.44
N LEU A 134 -21.17 -1.76 28.49
CA LEU A 134 -19.85 -1.23 28.77
C LEU A 134 -19.92 0.15 29.44
N SER A 135 -20.83 1.03 29.00
CA SER A 135 -21.03 2.35 29.61
C SER A 135 -21.40 2.26 31.10
N ARG A 136 -22.18 1.26 31.51
CA ARG A 136 -22.51 0.99 32.92
C ARG A 136 -21.35 0.33 33.67
N ALA A 137 -20.53 -0.46 32.97
CA ALA A 137 -19.39 -1.15 33.55
C ALA A 137 -18.13 -0.29 33.74
N VAL A 138 -18.06 0.93 33.16
CA VAL A 138 -16.86 1.79 33.20
C VAL A 138 -16.29 1.95 34.61
N GLY A 139 -17.12 2.14 35.63
CA GLY A 139 -16.66 2.31 37.02
C GLY A 139 -15.82 1.14 37.57
N ARG A 140 -16.04 -0.09 37.05
CA ARG A 140 -15.35 -1.32 37.47
C ARG A 140 -14.15 -1.69 36.59
N MET A 141 -13.96 -1.00 35.46
CA MET A 141 -12.88 -1.29 34.53
C MET A 141 -11.49 -0.95 35.10
N ALA A 142 -10.45 -1.45 34.44
CA ALA A 142 -9.08 -1.07 34.74
C ALA A 142 -8.86 0.45 34.59
N PRO A 143 -7.94 1.07 35.35
CA PRO A 143 -7.63 2.49 35.22
C PRO A 143 -7.28 2.91 33.79
N SER A 144 -6.59 2.05 33.02
CA SER A 144 -6.26 2.28 31.62
C SER A 144 -7.49 2.46 30.75
N ASP A 145 -8.50 1.60 30.92
CA ASP A 145 -9.70 1.61 30.07
C ASP A 145 -10.61 2.78 30.46
N ARG A 146 -10.69 3.10 31.75
CA ARG A 146 -11.38 4.30 32.23
C ARG A 146 -10.76 5.57 31.66
N SER A 147 -9.43 5.64 31.64
CA SER A 147 -8.71 6.77 31.04
C SER A 147 -8.95 6.84 29.53
N LEU A 148 -8.86 5.72 28.82
CA LEU A 148 -9.14 5.61 27.38
C LEU A 148 -10.55 6.10 27.06
N LEU A 149 -11.57 5.61 27.77
CA LEU A 149 -12.97 5.98 27.54
C LEU A 149 -13.31 7.39 27.99
N GLY A 150 -12.62 7.93 29.00
CA GLY A 150 -12.72 9.33 29.39
C GLY A 150 -12.16 10.26 28.32
N GLN A 151 -11.08 9.85 27.66
CA GLN A 151 -10.45 10.62 26.59
C GLN A 151 -11.10 10.39 25.23
N LEU A 152 -11.65 9.21 24.96
CA LEU A 152 -12.32 8.81 23.70
C LEU A 152 -13.75 8.28 23.99
N PRO A 153 -14.67 9.11 24.49
CA PRO A 153 -16.05 8.69 24.77
C PRO A 153 -16.82 8.26 23.51
N GLU A 154 -16.31 8.59 22.31
CA GLU A 154 -16.85 8.19 21.02
C GLU A 154 -16.88 6.66 20.84
N LEU A 155 -15.96 5.92 21.48
CA LEU A 155 -15.87 4.45 21.39
C LEU A 155 -17.13 3.72 21.89
N LEU A 156 -17.93 4.37 22.74
CA LEU A 156 -19.19 3.82 23.27
C LEU A 156 -20.43 4.48 22.65
N LYS A 157 -20.28 5.23 21.56
CA LYS A 157 -21.42 5.76 20.80
C LYS A 157 -21.76 4.78 19.68
N PRO A 158 -22.89 4.06 19.77
CA PRO A 158 -23.14 2.89 18.92
C PRO A 158 -23.44 3.21 17.45
N THR A 159 -23.75 4.47 17.12
CA THR A 159 -24.06 4.91 15.75
C THR A 159 -23.05 5.96 15.29
N ASP A 160 -23.05 7.14 15.91
CA ASP A 160 -22.24 8.28 15.43
C ASP A 160 -20.80 8.30 15.95
N GLY A 161 -20.37 7.30 16.73
CA GLY A 161 -19.03 7.23 17.32
C GLY A 161 -17.91 7.38 16.30
N PRO A 162 -17.86 6.54 15.24
CA PRO A 162 -16.82 6.61 14.23
C PRO A 162 -16.72 7.99 13.55
N ARG A 163 -17.86 8.58 13.17
CA ARG A 163 -17.91 9.91 12.56
C ARG A 163 -17.40 11.01 13.50
N ARG A 164 -17.79 10.96 14.79
CA ARG A 164 -17.30 11.91 15.80
C ARG A 164 -15.80 11.78 16.01
N LEU A 165 -15.28 10.55 16.07
CA LEU A 165 -13.84 10.33 16.18
C LEU A 165 -13.11 10.83 14.93
N ALA A 166 -13.65 10.60 13.73
CA ALA A 166 -13.09 11.09 12.49
C ALA A 166 -12.95 12.63 12.45
N ILE A 167 -13.97 13.36 12.92
CA ILE A 167 -13.92 14.83 13.04
C ILE A 167 -12.80 15.27 13.99
N ARG A 168 -12.59 14.53 15.08
CA ARG A 168 -11.49 14.79 16.02
C ARG A 168 -10.14 14.45 15.42
N MET A 169 -10.02 13.30 14.76
CA MET A 169 -8.80 12.85 14.08
C MET A 169 -8.35 13.85 13.02
N ALA A 170 -9.29 14.45 12.26
CA ALA A 170 -8.96 15.44 11.25
C ALA A 170 -8.25 16.69 11.80
N LYS A 171 -8.37 16.95 13.11
CA LYS A 171 -7.72 18.04 13.85
C LYS A 171 -6.44 17.61 14.59
N MET A 172 -6.15 16.31 14.64
CA MET A 172 -4.92 15.79 15.22
C MET A 172 -3.76 16.03 14.26
N SER A 173 -2.59 16.31 14.80
CA SER A 173 -1.34 16.45 14.03
C SER A 173 -0.79 15.10 13.58
N ALA A 174 -0.89 14.08 14.43
CA ALA A 174 -0.43 12.72 14.15
C ALA A 174 -1.46 11.70 14.68
N PRO A 175 -2.59 11.47 13.98
CA PRO A 175 -3.72 10.72 14.50
C PRO A 175 -3.35 9.33 15.05
N TYR A 176 -2.49 8.58 14.35
CA TYR A 176 -2.07 7.25 14.81
C TYR A 176 -1.33 7.31 16.16
N ARG A 177 -0.37 8.23 16.29
CA ARG A 177 0.45 8.40 17.49
C ARG A 177 -0.38 8.94 18.65
N GLU A 178 -1.22 9.93 18.39
CA GLU A 178 -2.09 10.55 19.39
C GLU A 178 -3.11 9.55 19.94
N LEU A 179 -3.80 8.79 19.08
CA LEU A 179 -4.72 7.73 19.52
C LEU A 179 -3.99 6.63 20.34
N SER A 180 -2.80 6.24 19.89
CA SER A 180 -1.97 5.26 20.61
C SER A 180 -1.56 5.76 22.00
N ALA A 181 -1.16 7.03 22.11
CA ALA A 181 -0.77 7.66 23.38
C ALA A 181 -1.93 7.75 24.39
N VAL A 182 -3.15 7.92 23.88
CA VAL A 182 -4.38 7.94 24.70
C VAL A 182 -4.79 6.53 25.18
N GLY A 183 -4.19 5.48 24.64
CA GLY A 183 -4.38 4.09 25.07
C GLY A 183 -5.02 3.18 24.02
N LEU A 184 -5.40 3.70 22.85
CA LEU A 184 -5.87 2.88 21.73
C LEU A 184 -4.67 2.26 21.00
N ARG A 185 -4.17 1.13 21.52
CA ARG A 185 -2.90 0.52 21.10
C ARG A 185 -2.82 0.12 19.62
N THR A 186 -3.97 -0.14 18.98
CA THR A 186 -4.06 -0.55 17.58
C THR A 186 -5.06 0.34 16.84
N PRO A 187 -4.70 1.60 16.51
CA PRO A 187 -5.59 2.53 15.80
C PRO A 187 -6.01 2.05 14.41
N HIS A 188 -5.33 1.03 13.85
CA HIS A 188 -5.67 0.38 12.59
C HIS A 188 -6.41 -0.96 12.75
N SER A 189 -6.87 -1.29 13.96
CA SER A 189 -7.70 -2.47 14.19
C SER A 189 -9.01 -2.42 13.40
N ASN A 190 -9.66 -3.58 13.28
CA ASN A 190 -10.91 -3.72 12.55
C ASN A 190 -12.09 -3.14 13.36
N GLY A 191 -13.28 -3.10 12.76
CA GLY A 191 -14.52 -2.71 13.43
C GLY A 191 -14.60 -1.19 13.54
N PHE A 192 -14.54 -0.64 14.76
CA PHE A 192 -14.78 0.79 15.01
C PHE A 192 -13.83 1.66 14.18
N MET A 193 -12.56 1.28 14.13
CA MET A 193 -11.54 2.04 13.42
C MET A 193 -11.60 1.87 11.91
N ASP A 194 -12.21 0.80 11.38
CA ASP A 194 -12.53 0.71 9.95
C ASP A 194 -13.53 1.78 9.55
N HIS A 195 -14.60 1.93 10.33
CA HIS A 195 -15.63 2.94 10.11
C HIS A 195 -15.07 4.36 10.32
N ALA A 196 -14.25 4.58 11.36
CA ALA A 196 -13.64 5.88 11.61
C ALA A 196 -12.65 6.28 10.50
N HIS A 197 -11.91 5.30 9.96
CA HIS A 197 -11.05 5.49 8.80
C HIS A 197 -11.84 5.94 7.56
N LEU A 198 -12.97 5.31 7.26
CA LEU A 198 -13.81 5.70 6.12
C LEU A 198 -14.39 7.11 6.30
N GLU A 199 -14.87 7.44 7.49
CA GLU A 199 -15.40 8.77 7.82
C GLU A 199 -14.31 9.86 7.72
N VAL A 200 -13.11 9.63 8.25
CA VAL A 200 -12.03 10.63 8.15
C VAL A 200 -11.56 10.77 6.70
N THR A 201 -11.47 9.67 5.96
CA THR A 201 -11.11 9.67 4.53
C THR A 201 -12.08 10.53 3.72
N LYS A 202 -13.38 10.32 3.90
CA LYS A 202 -14.44 11.12 3.27
C LYS A 202 -14.35 12.59 3.67
N LEU A 203 -14.12 12.87 4.95
CA LEU A 203 -14.07 14.23 5.50
C LEU A 203 -12.90 15.03 4.93
N VAL A 204 -11.73 14.41 4.78
CA VAL A 204 -10.50 15.12 4.38
C VAL A 204 -10.26 15.15 2.88
N ALA A 205 -10.90 14.27 2.09
CA ALA A 205 -10.68 14.16 0.64
C ALA A 205 -10.67 15.50 -0.12
N PRO A 206 -11.61 16.44 0.12
CA PRO A 206 -11.60 17.73 -0.59
C PRO A 206 -10.42 18.64 -0.23
N SER A 207 -9.74 18.40 0.89
CA SER A 207 -8.63 19.20 1.40
C SER A 207 -7.24 18.63 1.08
N LEU A 208 -7.15 17.47 0.42
CA LEU A 208 -5.86 16.81 0.09
C LEU A 208 -5.20 17.47 -1.14
N THR A 209 -5.01 18.79 -1.09
CA THR A 209 -4.59 19.63 -2.23
C THR A 209 -3.14 20.09 -2.18
N ASP A 210 -2.47 19.97 -1.04
CA ASP A 210 -1.09 20.40 -0.83
C ASP A 210 -0.27 19.28 -0.16
N LEU A 211 1.05 19.43 -0.20
CA LEU A 211 1.98 18.40 0.27
C LEU A 211 1.81 18.13 1.78
N GLU A 212 1.68 19.16 2.60
CA GLU A 212 1.55 19.01 4.06
C GLU A 212 0.31 18.19 4.42
N ARG A 213 -0.83 18.50 3.81
CA ARG A 213 -2.08 17.81 4.09
C ARG A 213 -2.10 16.39 3.53
N VAL A 214 -1.47 16.17 2.38
CA VAL A 214 -1.28 14.84 1.80
C VAL A 214 -0.35 13.99 2.68
N GLU A 215 0.78 14.54 3.13
CA GLU A 215 1.72 13.86 4.04
C GLU A 215 1.07 13.48 5.36
N TRP A 216 0.24 14.36 5.93
CA TRP A 216 -0.56 14.05 7.11
C TRP A 216 -1.42 12.80 6.89
N PHE A 217 -2.12 12.72 5.76
CA PHE A 217 -3.01 11.58 5.47
C PHE A 217 -2.20 10.32 5.15
N VAL A 218 -1.09 10.44 4.41
CA VAL A 218 -0.16 9.33 4.15
C VAL A 218 0.43 8.78 5.45
N ASN A 219 0.81 9.63 6.39
CA ASN A 219 1.31 9.23 7.72
C ASN A 219 0.22 8.55 8.57
N TRP A 220 -1.05 8.85 8.32
CA TRP A 220 -2.15 8.06 8.86
C TRP A 220 -2.23 6.68 8.18
N LEU A 221 -2.17 6.59 6.85
CA LEU A 221 -2.26 5.31 6.12
C LEU A 221 -1.08 4.38 6.38
N ARG A 222 0.14 4.91 6.42
CA ARG A 222 1.40 4.21 6.69
C ARG A 222 2.19 4.97 7.76
N PRO A 223 1.85 4.77 9.05
CA PRO A 223 2.61 5.35 10.15
C PRO A 223 4.07 4.87 10.13
N PRO A 224 5.03 5.68 10.61
CA PRO A 224 6.43 5.28 10.66
C PRO A 224 6.65 3.94 11.37
N GLY A 225 7.35 3.01 10.73
CA GLY A 225 7.61 1.66 11.26
C GLY A 225 6.41 0.69 11.22
N GLN A 226 5.30 1.08 10.59
CA GLN A 226 4.11 0.24 10.40
C GLN A 226 3.88 -0.06 8.92
N ASN A 227 3.18 -1.16 8.65
CA ASN A 227 2.71 -1.47 7.30
C ASN A 227 1.57 -0.52 6.89
N ALA A 228 1.44 -0.28 5.59
CA ALA A 228 0.33 0.47 5.04
C ALA A 228 -1.00 -0.22 5.37
N ARG A 229 -2.00 0.59 5.69
CA ARG A 229 -3.37 0.13 5.91
C ARG A 229 -3.98 -0.34 4.60
N HIS A 230 -4.43 -1.60 4.56
CA HIS A 230 -5.13 -2.19 3.41
C HIS A 230 -6.66 -2.08 3.53
N THR A 231 -7.23 -2.21 4.72
CA THR A 231 -8.68 -2.07 4.93
C THR A 231 -9.12 -0.64 4.64
N GLY A 232 -9.98 -0.46 3.64
CA GLY A 232 -10.41 0.87 3.17
C GLY A 232 -9.42 1.58 2.24
N ALA A 233 -8.32 0.92 1.84
CA ALA A 233 -7.27 1.53 1.00
C ALA A 233 -7.81 2.10 -0.32
N ALA A 234 -8.74 1.41 -0.98
CA ALA A 234 -9.35 1.91 -2.21
C ALA A 234 -10.00 3.29 -2.02
N ARG A 235 -10.74 3.48 -0.92
CA ARG A 235 -11.35 4.79 -0.58
C ARG A 235 -10.30 5.84 -0.24
N ALA A 236 -9.20 5.44 0.39
CA ALA A 236 -8.09 6.35 0.69
C ALA A 236 -7.35 6.80 -0.58
N ILE A 237 -7.16 5.90 -1.55
CA ILE A 237 -6.62 6.20 -2.89
C ILE A 237 -7.56 7.17 -3.60
N GLU A 238 -8.86 6.87 -3.65
CA GLU A 238 -9.87 7.76 -4.24
C GLU A 238 -9.81 9.15 -3.59
N ALA A 239 -9.71 9.25 -2.26
CA ALA A 239 -9.58 10.53 -1.57
C ALA A 239 -8.33 11.32 -1.96
N LEU A 240 -7.16 10.67 -2.07
CA LEU A 240 -5.91 11.31 -2.47
C LEU A 240 -5.94 11.81 -3.92
N VAL A 241 -6.72 11.15 -4.77
CA VAL A 241 -6.84 11.45 -6.20
C VAL A 241 -7.98 12.44 -6.47
N PHE A 242 -9.00 12.48 -5.61
CA PHE A 242 -10.25 13.24 -5.79
C PHE A 242 -10.06 14.70 -6.19
N PRO A 243 -9.19 15.51 -5.55
CA PRO A 243 -9.02 16.92 -5.93
C PRO A 243 -8.52 17.11 -7.37
N TRP A 244 -7.98 16.05 -7.97
CA TRP A 244 -7.21 16.10 -9.20
C TRP A 244 -7.91 15.49 -10.41
N ILE A 245 -9.17 15.10 -10.27
CA ILE A 245 -9.97 14.55 -11.37
C ILE A 245 -10.07 15.57 -12.52
N LYS A 246 -10.28 16.84 -12.17
CA LYS A 246 -10.50 17.93 -13.13
C LYS A 246 -9.24 18.72 -13.50
N ALA A 247 -8.21 18.70 -12.65
CA ALA A 247 -6.98 19.45 -12.85
C ALA A 247 -5.78 18.67 -12.31
N PRO A 248 -4.61 18.69 -12.99
CA PRO A 248 -3.44 17.97 -12.52
C PRO A 248 -2.82 18.64 -11.28
N PRO A 249 -2.25 17.87 -10.33
CA PRO A 249 -1.48 18.43 -9.23
C PRO A 249 -0.16 19.04 -9.72
N PRO A 250 0.47 19.93 -8.92
CA PRO A 250 1.85 20.33 -9.12
C PRO A 250 2.77 19.11 -9.26
N ASP A 251 3.81 19.25 -10.09
CA ASP A 251 4.67 18.13 -10.48
C ASP A 251 5.36 17.42 -9.30
N GLU A 252 5.77 18.17 -8.28
CA GLU A 252 6.35 17.65 -7.04
C GLU A 252 5.34 16.79 -6.25
N LEU A 253 4.16 17.35 -5.98
CA LEU A 253 3.09 16.65 -5.25
C LEU A 253 2.62 15.39 -6.00
N ARG A 254 2.49 15.47 -7.33
CA ARG A 254 2.16 14.30 -8.16
C ARG A 254 3.19 13.19 -8.00
N SER A 255 4.47 13.55 -8.03
CA SER A 255 5.57 12.59 -7.95
C SER A 255 5.57 11.91 -6.57
N TYR A 256 5.39 12.70 -5.51
CA TYR A 256 5.21 12.19 -4.14
C TYR A 256 4.02 11.22 -4.02
N LEU A 257 2.85 11.58 -4.57
CA LEU A 257 1.66 10.73 -4.55
C LEU A 257 1.89 9.40 -5.27
N VAL A 258 2.45 9.44 -6.49
CA VAL A 258 2.73 8.22 -7.26
C VAL A 258 3.71 7.30 -6.54
N GLU A 259 4.82 7.85 -6.04
CA GLU A 259 5.82 7.07 -5.30
C GLU A 259 5.21 6.42 -4.06
N THR A 260 4.50 7.21 -3.26
CA THR A 260 3.89 6.73 -2.02
C THR A 260 2.84 5.65 -2.29
N LEU A 261 1.95 5.85 -3.27
CA LEU A 261 0.90 4.87 -3.60
C LEU A 261 1.50 3.55 -4.11
N VAL A 262 2.52 3.61 -4.98
CA VAL A 262 3.21 2.44 -5.50
C VAL A 262 3.98 1.71 -4.39
N GLU A 263 4.61 2.45 -3.47
CA GLU A 263 5.27 1.84 -2.31
C GLU A 263 4.30 1.12 -1.37
N MET A 264 3.13 1.71 -1.12
CA MET A 264 2.12 1.15 -0.21
C MET A 264 1.36 -0.03 -0.82
N TYR A 265 0.98 0.07 -2.10
CA TYR A 265 -0.01 -0.83 -2.71
C TYR A 265 0.49 -1.52 -3.99
N GLY A 266 1.71 -1.24 -4.44
CA GLY A 266 2.28 -1.75 -5.69
C GLY A 266 1.82 -0.97 -6.92
N ASP A 267 2.45 -1.22 -8.07
CA ASP A 267 2.05 -0.60 -9.34
C ASP A 267 0.80 -1.32 -9.91
N PRO A 268 -0.34 -0.61 -10.10
CA PRO A 268 -1.58 -1.22 -10.58
C PRO A 268 -1.47 -1.81 -11.99
N ARG A 269 -0.49 -1.38 -12.78
CA ARG A 269 -0.29 -1.82 -14.18
C ARG A 269 0.38 -3.20 -14.26
N ILE A 270 1.06 -3.61 -13.19
CA ILE A 270 1.79 -4.88 -13.11
C ILE A 270 1.07 -5.85 -12.17
N ARG A 271 0.56 -5.34 -11.04
CA ARG A 271 -0.11 -6.12 -10.02
C ARG A 271 -1.52 -5.60 -9.82
N SER A 272 -2.49 -6.22 -10.49
CA SER A 272 -3.90 -6.07 -10.15
C SER A 272 -4.16 -6.86 -8.85
N ASN A 273 -4.36 -6.13 -7.75
CA ASN A 273 -4.70 -6.68 -6.44
C ASN A 273 -6.06 -6.15 -5.98
N ASP A 274 -6.58 -6.71 -4.89
CA ASP A 274 -7.91 -6.37 -4.36
C ASP A 274 -8.07 -4.88 -4.03
N VAL A 275 -6.99 -4.19 -3.68
CA VAL A 275 -7.01 -2.74 -3.40
C VAL A 275 -7.29 -1.97 -4.68
N TRP A 276 -6.49 -2.17 -5.73
CA TRP A 276 -6.65 -1.48 -7.01
C TRP A 276 -7.96 -1.85 -7.72
N ASN A 277 -8.39 -3.10 -7.62
CA ASN A 277 -9.64 -3.57 -8.23
C ASN A 277 -10.90 -2.94 -7.59
N ALA A 278 -10.78 -2.42 -6.36
CA ALA A 278 -11.87 -1.76 -5.67
C ALA A 278 -11.90 -0.22 -5.88
N VAL A 279 -10.91 0.35 -6.58
CA VAL A 279 -10.88 1.78 -6.95
C VAL A 279 -11.73 1.99 -8.20
N SER A 280 -12.59 3.02 -8.19
CA SER A 280 -13.39 3.37 -9.37
C SER A 280 -12.54 3.79 -10.58
N ASN A 281 -13.01 3.45 -11.78
CA ASN A 281 -12.31 3.68 -13.05
C ASN A 281 -11.90 5.15 -13.25
N ASP A 282 -12.76 6.11 -12.91
CA ASP A 282 -12.46 7.54 -13.08
C ASP A 282 -11.18 7.97 -12.32
N TYR A 283 -10.94 7.37 -11.15
CA TYR A 283 -9.74 7.61 -10.35
C TYR A 283 -8.55 6.82 -10.87
N MET A 284 -8.78 5.57 -11.30
CA MET A 284 -7.74 4.76 -11.94
C MET A 284 -7.18 5.43 -13.20
N ASP A 285 -8.02 6.10 -14.00
CA ASP A 285 -7.59 6.84 -15.18
C ASP A 285 -6.65 8.00 -14.81
N VAL A 286 -6.90 8.69 -13.68
CA VAL A 286 -5.98 9.72 -13.17
C VAL A 286 -4.65 9.08 -12.75
N VAL A 287 -4.69 7.98 -11.98
CA VAL A 287 -3.49 7.27 -11.52
C VAL A 287 -2.66 6.76 -12.72
N HIS A 288 -3.30 6.17 -13.73
CA HIS A 288 -2.64 5.71 -14.95
C HIS A 288 -2.02 6.85 -15.74
N ARG A 289 -2.68 8.00 -15.85
CA ARG A 289 -2.10 9.21 -16.47
C ARG A 289 -0.87 9.70 -15.72
N TRP A 290 -0.90 9.71 -14.39
CA TRP A 290 0.25 10.10 -13.57
C TRP A 290 1.43 9.16 -13.71
N LEU A 291 1.17 7.85 -13.68
CA LEU A 291 2.18 6.81 -13.88
C LEU A 291 2.80 6.90 -15.28
N THR A 292 1.99 7.13 -16.31
CA THR A 292 2.46 7.35 -17.69
C THR A 292 3.39 8.56 -17.78
N ARG A 293 3.02 9.69 -17.16
CA ARG A 293 3.90 10.86 -17.11
C ARG A 293 5.19 10.59 -16.36
N ALA A 294 5.11 9.88 -15.24
CA ALA A 294 6.28 9.53 -14.44
C ALA A 294 7.27 8.69 -15.26
N ASP A 295 6.78 7.69 -15.98
CA ASP A 295 7.57 6.83 -16.86
C ASP A 295 8.23 7.63 -17.99
N MET A 296 7.47 8.49 -18.68
CA MET A 296 8.02 9.35 -19.72
C MET A 296 9.13 10.26 -19.18
N ARG A 297 8.90 10.94 -18.06
CA ARG A 297 9.92 11.80 -17.44
C ARG A 297 11.14 11.01 -16.97
N PHE A 298 10.93 9.81 -16.44
CA PHE A 298 12.01 8.95 -15.97
C PHE A 298 12.89 8.49 -17.14
N PHE A 299 12.28 8.02 -18.23
CA PHE A 299 13.03 7.69 -19.44
C PHE A 299 13.83 8.88 -19.93
N THR A 300 13.19 10.04 -20.06
CA THR A 300 13.84 11.21 -20.64
C THR A 300 14.97 11.73 -19.77
N GLY A 301 14.82 11.71 -18.44
CA GLY A 301 15.89 12.09 -17.51
C GLY A 301 17.07 11.13 -17.54
N VAL A 302 16.83 9.81 -17.64
CA VAL A 302 17.91 8.82 -17.77
C VAL A 302 18.64 8.98 -19.10
N VAL A 303 17.91 9.14 -20.21
CA VAL A 303 18.54 9.31 -21.53
C VAL A 303 19.29 10.64 -21.63
N ASP A 304 18.72 11.75 -21.12
CA ASP A 304 19.39 13.06 -21.09
C ASP A 304 20.73 13.02 -20.35
N ALA A 305 20.84 12.19 -19.32
CA ALA A 305 22.04 12.08 -18.51
C ALA A 305 23.03 11.03 -19.02
N ALA A 306 22.56 10.03 -19.77
CA ALA A 306 23.39 8.98 -20.36
C ALA A 306 23.90 9.31 -21.78
N GLN A 307 23.32 10.30 -22.47
CA GLN A 307 23.64 10.60 -23.86
C GLN A 307 23.88 12.10 -24.10
N SER A 308 24.98 12.44 -24.78
CA SER A 308 25.37 13.81 -25.17
C SER A 308 24.90 14.23 -26.58
N ASP A 309 23.99 13.46 -27.18
CA ASP A 309 23.58 13.63 -28.58
C ASP A 309 22.51 14.71 -28.74
N ASN A 310 22.79 15.67 -29.62
CA ASN A 310 21.89 16.79 -29.95
C ASN A 310 20.55 16.34 -30.53
N MET A 311 20.45 15.13 -31.11
CA MET A 311 19.22 14.62 -31.73
C MET A 311 18.17 14.09 -30.74
N TRP A 312 18.52 13.89 -29.46
CA TRP A 312 17.59 13.34 -28.48
C TRP A 312 16.60 14.39 -27.95
N ARG A 313 17.07 15.59 -27.61
CA ARG A 313 16.21 16.65 -27.03
C ARG A 313 14.96 16.95 -27.89
N PRO A 314 15.05 17.10 -29.23
CA PRO A 314 13.87 17.33 -30.04
C PRO A 314 12.87 16.16 -30.05
N ARG A 315 13.35 14.91 -29.93
CA ARG A 315 12.49 13.72 -29.87
C ARG A 315 11.75 13.63 -28.55
N ARG A 316 12.46 13.86 -27.44
CA ARG A 316 11.88 14.00 -26.10
C ARG A 316 10.74 15.02 -26.10
N ASP A 317 11.04 16.23 -26.58
CA ASP A 317 10.08 17.34 -26.55
C ASP A 317 8.86 17.03 -27.43
N PHE A 318 9.04 16.34 -28.55
CA PHE A 318 7.95 15.85 -29.38
C PHE A 318 7.06 14.82 -28.67
N TRP A 319 7.63 13.79 -28.04
CA TRP A 319 6.84 12.79 -27.32
C TRP A 319 6.11 13.39 -26.12
N LEU A 320 6.77 14.25 -25.34
CA LEU A 320 6.14 14.98 -24.23
C LEU A 320 4.98 15.82 -24.71
N ARG A 321 5.11 16.50 -25.86
CA ARG A 321 4.02 17.25 -26.48
C ARG A 321 2.84 16.36 -26.87
N LEU A 322 3.08 15.19 -27.48
CA LEU A 322 1.99 14.25 -27.80
C LEU A 322 1.27 13.74 -26.54
N TYR A 323 1.99 13.58 -25.44
CA TYR A 323 1.39 13.25 -24.15
C TYR A 323 0.54 14.42 -23.60
N GLU A 324 1.03 15.66 -23.70
CA GLU A 324 0.29 16.87 -23.31
C GLU A 324 -0.97 17.10 -24.16
N GLU A 325 -0.92 16.73 -25.46
CA GLU A 325 -2.07 16.71 -26.37
C GLU A 325 -3.08 15.59 -26.04
N GLY A 326 -2.78 14.70 -25.08
CA GLY A 326 -3.66 13.60 -24.67
C GLY A 326 -3.68 12.41 -25.65
N LEU A 327 -2.72 12.34 -26.58
CA LEU A 327 -2.66 11.28 -27.59
C LEU A 327 -1.99 10.00 -27.07
N ILE A 328 -1.10 10.11 -26.07
CA ILE A 328 -0.45 8.97 -25.44
C ILE A 328 -1.28 8.52 -24.23
N GLU A 329 -1.94 7.37 -24.36
CA GLU A 329 -2.77 6.79 -23.30
C GLU A 329 -1.93 6.13 -22.21
N GLN A 330 -0.87 5.44 -22.61
CA GLN A 330 0.00 4.67 -21.73
C GLN A 330 1.45 4.71 -22.24
N ALA A 331 2.40 4.72 -21.31
CA ALA A 331 3.82 4.57 -21.61
C ALA A 331 4.45 3.55 -20.67
N TRP A 332 5.48 2.86 -21.17
CA TRP A 332 6.30 1.95 -20.41
C TRP A 332 7.76 2.06 -20.87
N VAL A 333 8.66 2.01 -19.89
CA VAL A 333 10.10 2.15 -20.15
C VAL A 333 10.77 0.81 -19.96
N ALA A 334 11.69 0.46 -20.86
CA ALA A 334 12.57 -0.68 -20.67
C ALA A 334 14.04 -0.27 -20.75
N PHE A 335 14.76 -0.35 -19.63
CA PHE A 335 16.17 0.08 -19.57
C PHE A 335 17.12 -1.01 -20.02
N SER A 336 18.15 -0.59 -20.74
CA SER A 336 19.32 -1.41 -20.99
C SER A 336 20.21 -1.53 -19.75
N THR A 337 21.20 -2.41 -19.80
CA THR A 337 22.15 -2.61 -18.69
C THR A 337 22.83 -1.33 -18.23
N GLU A 338 23.32 -0.52 -19.16
CA GLU A 338 24.03 0.72 -18.82
C GLU A 338 23.10 1.75 -18.19
N ALA A 339 21.93 1.97 -18.79
CA ALA A 339 20.93 2.91 -18.29
C ALA A 339 20.39 2.48 -16.92
N LEU A 340 20.20 1.18 -16.67
CA LEU A 340 19.81 0.68 -15.35
C LEU A 340 20.91 0.92 -14.32
N ASN A 341 22.17 0.66 -14.66
CA ASN A 341 23.29 0.90 -13.75
C ASN A 341 23.46 2.38 -13.46
N TYR A 342 23.18 3.26 -14.42
CA TYR A 342 23.13 4.70 -14.22
C TYR A 342 21.99 5.08 -13.28
N ALA A 343 20.75 4.65 -13.58
CA ALA A 343 19.58 4.91 -12.75
C ALA A 343 19.75 4.43 -11.31
N ARG A 344 20.29 3.21 -11.12
CA ARG A 344 20.61 2.65 -9.79
C ARG A 344 21.60 3.49 -9.00
N ARG A 345 22.59 4.09 -9.67
CA ARG A 345 23.63 4.87 -9.00
C ARG A 345 23.20 6.30 -8.70
N HIS A 346 22.29 6.88 -9.48
CA HIS A 346 22.08 8.34 -9.46
C HIS A 346 20.63 8.78 -9.25
N LEU A 347 19.64 7.89 -9.49
CA LEU A 347 18.22 8.25 -9.50
C LEU A 347 17.35 7.38 -8.59
N ILE A 348 17.77 6.14 -8.31
CA ILE A 348 17.05 5.22 -7.43
C ILE A 348 17.65 5.33 -6.01
N ARG A 349 16.84 5.73 -5.03
CA ARG A 349 17.24 5.71 -3.61
C ARG A 349 17.54 4.26 -3.19
N GLN A 350 18.67 4.04 -2.51
CA GLN A 350 19.18 2.70 -2.16
C GLN A 350 18.19 1.83 -1.34
N GLU A 351 17.22 2.44 -0.67
CA GLU A 351 16.23 1.78 0.19
C GLU A 351 14.92 1.38 -0.52
N ALA A 352 14.72 1.75 -1.78
CA ALA A 352 13.49 1.47 -2.51
C ALA A 352 13.47 0.01 -3.02
N SER A 353 13.06 -0.90 -2.14
CA SER A 353 12.99 -2.37 -2.34
C SER A 353 12.16 -2.82 -3.56
N ASN A 354 11.34 -1.96 -4.16
CA ASN A 354 10.41 -2.30 -5.25
C ASN A 354 10.69 -1.59 -6.58
N THR A 355 11.83 -0.89 -6.72
CA THR A 355 12.08 -0.03 -7.89
C THR A 355 12.32 -0.82 -9.18
N GLU A 356 12.85 -2.04 -9.09
CA GLU A 356 13.16 -2.86 -10.27
C GLU A 356 11.92 -3.44 -10.95
N ASP A 357 10.77 -3.44 -10.27
CA ASP A 357 9.48 -3.78 -10.87
C ASP A 357 8.87 -2.58 -11.61
N ARG A 358 9.39 -1.36 -11.48
CA ARG A 358 8.77 -0.12 -12.05
C ARG A 358 9.15 0.17 -13.51
N PHE A 359 9.93 -0.70 -14.15
CA PHE A 359 10.30 -0.60 -15.56
C PHE A 359 10.65 -2.00 -16.09
N GLY A 360 10.63 -2.16 -17.42
CA GLY A 360 11.11 -3.36 -18.08
C GLY A 360 12.63 -3.42 -18.18
N TRP A 361 13.15 -4.62 -18.42
CA TRP A 361 14.55 -4.83 -18.78
C TRP A 361 14.72 -5.01 -20.29
N GLN A 362 15.68 -4.33 -20.89
CA GLN A 362 16.10 -4.56 -22.26
C GLN A 362 17.43 -5.34 -22.27
N CYS A 363 17.59 -6.33 -23.18
CA CYS A 363 18.78 -7.19 -23.20
C CYS A 363 19.61 -7.21 -24.50
N ALA A 364 19.05 -6.84 -25.66
CA ALA A 364 19.69 -7.11 -26.96
C ALA A 364 20.81 -6.13 -27.34
N ARG A 365 20.80 -4.92 -26.78
CA ARG A 365 21.80 -3.86 -27.00
C ARG A 365 22.12 -3.19 -25.68
N GLN A 366 23.38 -3.17 -25.27
CA GLN A 366 23.78 -2.72 -23.93
C GLN A 366 23.40 -1.26 -23.59
N ASN A 367 23.21 -0.42 -24.61
CA ASN A 367 23.03 1.03 -24.45
C ASN A 367 21.67 1.51 -24.98
N THR A 368 20.82 0.61 -25.51
CA THR A 368 19.52 1.01 -26.08
C THR A 368 18.40 0.72 -25.11
N SER A 369 17.90 1.75 -24.45
CA SER A 369 16.66 1.72 -23.69
C SER A 369 15.47 2.04 -24.60
N LEU A 370 14.31 1.46 -24.29
CA LEU A 370 13.07 1.60 -25.07
C LEU A 370 12.04 2.43 -24.32
N LEU A 371 11.30 3.23 -25.08
CA LEU A 371 10.04 3.86 -24.69
C LEU A 371 8.93 3.24 -25.53
N ILE A 372 8.04 2.51 -24.89
CA ILE A 372 6.91 1.80 -25.50
C ILE A 372 5.64 2.56 -25.13
N MET A 373 4.86 2.99 -26.11
CA MET A 373 3.70 3.86 -25.93
C MET A 373 2.48 3.28 -26.63
N LYS A 374 1.32 3.39 -25.97
CA LYS A 374 0.01 3.18 -26.60
C LYS A 374 -0.55 4.53 -27.05
N VAL A 375 -0.84 4.63 -28.35
CA VAL A 375 -1.36 5.84 -28.99
C VAL A 375 -2.56 5.44 -29.85
N GLY A 376 -3.78 5.58 -29.31
CA GLY A 376 -4.99 5.08 -29.97
C GLY A 376 -4.92 3.59 -30.26
N ASN A 377 -5.12 3.21 -31.52
CA ASN A 377 -5.00 1.83 -32.00
C ASN A 377 -3.57 1.43 -32.37
N LYS A 378 -2.54 2.16 -31.93
CA LYS A 378 -1.12 1.89 -32.23
C LYS A 378 -0.31 1.58 -30.98
N ILE A 379 0.70 0.74 -31.17
CA ILE A 379 1.83 0.60 -30.24
C ILE A 379 3.05 1.18 -30.93
N MET A 380 3.58 2.26 -30.36
CA MET A 380 4.78 2.94 -30.85
C MET A 380 5.96 2.62 -29.94
N VAL A 381 7.09 2.26 -30.52
CA VAL A 381 8.33 1.98 -29.77
C VAL A 381 9.43 2.87 -30.28
N ASP A 382 9.95 3.73 -29.42
CA ASP A 382 11.14 4.52 -29.70
C ASP A 382 12.29 4.09 -28.78
N GLY A 383 13.51 4.53 -29.09
CA GLY A 383 14.67 4.20 -28.28
C GLY A 383 15.76 5.26 -28.32
N CYS A 384 16.62 5.25 -27.32
CA CYS A 384 17.79 6.12 -27.29
C CYS A 384 18.83 5.70 -28.35
N HIS A 385 19.82 6.57 -28.57
CA HIS A 385 20.79 6.43 -29.66
C HIS A 385 20.13 6.38 -31.05
N SER A 386 20.66 5.55 -31.95
CA SER A 386 20.24 5.39 -33.35
C SER A 386 19.09 4.40 -33.54
N TYR A 387 18.40 4.00 -32.47
CA TYR A 387 17.22 3.16 -32.58
C TYR A 387 16.14 3.91 -33.37
N LYS A 388 15.45 3.23 -34.29
CA LYS A 388 14.38 3.83 -35.10
C LYS A 388 13.09 3.83 -34.28
N THR A 389 12.16 4.74 -34.59
CA THR A 389 10.79 4.58 -34.11
C THR A 389 10.11 3.48 -34.91
N HIS A 390 9.43 2.58 -34.21
CA HIS A 390 8.70 1.43 -34.74
C HIS A 390 7.22 1.56 -34.42
N VAL A 391 6.34 1.18 -35.35
CA VAL A 391 4.89 1.28 -35.17
C VAL A 391 4.25 -0.07 -35.49
N PHE A 392 3.35 -0.49 -34.60
CA PHE A 392 2.51 -1.67 -34.73
C PHE A 392 1.04 -1.27 -34.63
N ASP A 393 0.17 -2.01 -35.30
CA ASP A 393 -1.24 -2.02 -34.94
C ASP A 393 -1.40 -2.67 -33.55
N ALA A 394 -2.20 -2.08 -32.67
CA ALA A 394 -2.37 -2.58 -31.31
C ALA A 394 -3.02 -3.97 -31.22
N LYS A 395 -3.71 -4.41 -32.28
CA LYS A 395 -4.30 -5.75 -32.39
C LYS A 395 -3.34 -6.77 -33.00
N ASP A 396 -2.17 -6.34 -33.48
CA ASP A 396 -1.14 -7.25 -33.95
C ASP A 396 -0.64 -8.12 -32.77
N PRO A 397 -0.68 -9.47 -32.88
CA PRO A 397 -0.16 -10.36 -31.85
C PRO A 397 1.32 -10.13 -31.50
N MET A 398 2.09 -9.53 -32.43
CA MET A 398 3.48 -9.17 -32.25
C MET A 398 3.68 -7.73 -31.76
N ALA A 399 2.63 -6.94 -31.58
CA ALA A 399 2.76 -5.64 -30.93
C ALA A 399 3.33 -5.81 -29.51
N PRO A 400 4.40 -5.09 -29.14
CA PRO A 400 4.98 -5.20 -27.81
C PRO A 400 3.96 -4.83 -26.74
N ARG A 401 3.61 -5.80 -25.89
CA ARG A 401 2.70 -5.54 -24.76
C ARG A 401 3.40 -4.62 -23.76
N LEU A 402 2.70 -3.60 -23.27
CA LEU A 402 3.21 -2.76 -22.18
C LEU A 402 3.33 -3.55 -20.88
N PHE A 403 4.07 -2.97 -19.91
CA PHE A 403 4.19 -3.46 -18.53
C PHE A 403 4.80 -4.86 -18.39
N GLN A 404 5.60 -5.30 -19.37
CA GLN A 404 6.35 -6.55 -19.26
C GLN A 404 7.68 -6.31 -18.54
N GLY A 405 8.11 -7.33 -17.80
CA GLY A 405 9.39 -7.31 -17.08
C GLY A 405 10.62 -7.29 -17.98
N GLY A 406 10.48 -7.56 -19.29
CA GLY A 406 11.58 -7.36 -20.23
C GLY A 406 11.24 -7.52 -21.70
N TYR A 407 12.14 -7.00 -22.53
CA TYR A 407 12.01 -6.85 -23.97
C TYR A 407 13.34 -7.12 -24.68
N ASP A 408 13.25 -7.68 -25.88
CA ASP A 408 14.36 -7.76 -26.83
C ASP A 408 14.13 -6.72 -27.94
N CYS A 409 14.96 -5.66 -27.97
CA CYS A 409 14.78 -4.58 -28.94
C CYS A 409 15.07 -5.00 -30.38
N GLU A 410 15.87 -6.05 -30.61
CA GLU A 410 16.13 -6.58 -31.96
C GLU A 410 14.94 -7.39 -32.45
N GLU A 411 14.31 -8.18 -31.57
CA GLU A 411 13.09 -8.89 -31.94
C GLU A 411 11.95 -7.94 -32.32
N ILE A 412 11.80 -6.84 -31.57
CA ILE A 412 10.83 -5.77 -31.87
C ILE A 412 11.18 -5.12 -33.22
N ARG A 413 12.45 -4.75 -33.42
CA ARG A 413 12.92 -4.11 -34.66
C ARG A 413 12.65 -4.98 -35.89
N LEU A 414 12.84 -6.30 -35.77
CA LEU A 414 12.63 -7.27 -36.85
C LEU A 414 11.16 -7.60 -37.09
N ALA A 415 10.29 -7.46 -36.08
CA ALA A 415 8.87 -7.69 -36.23
C ALA A 415 8.12 -6.51 -36.86
N SER A 416 8.55 -5.28 -36.55
CA SER A 416 7.92 -4.06 -37.04
C SER A 416 8.04 -3.92 -38.56
N ARG A 417 6.93 -3.66 -39.24
CA ARG A 417 6.92 -3.37 -40.69
C ARG A 417 7.14 -1.90 -40.98
N GLU A 418 6.59 -1.05 -40.13
CA GLU A 418 6.73 0.40 -40.24
C GLU A 418 7.81 0.88 -39.29
N SER A 419 8.78 1.63 -39.81
CA SER A 419 9.81 2.26 -38.98
C SER A 419 10.42 3.49 -39.64
N LYS A 420 10.83 4.46 -38.82
CA LYS A 420 11.45 5.69 -39.29
C LYS A 420 12.69 6.03 -38.47
N ALA A 421 13.77 6.34 -39.17
CA ALA A 421 15.01 6.84 -38.56
C ALA A 421 14.94 8.35 -38.32
N HIS A 422 15.79 8.83 -37.44
CA HIS A 422 15.75 10.19 -36.91
C HIS A 422 16.58 11.22 -37.71
N HIS A 423 17.11 10.88 -38.89
CA HIS A 423 18.02 11.73 -39.69
C HIS A 423 17.46 13.13 -39.99
N SER A 424 16.14 13.27 -40.07
CA SER A 424 15.44 14.56 -40.08
C SER A 424 14.33 14.51 -39.04
N ILE A 425 14.46 15.31 -37.98
CA ILE A 425 13.48 15.39 -36.89
C ILE A 425 12.13 15.90 -37.41
N GLU A 426 12.13 16.84 -38.35
CA GLU A 426 10.90 17.38 -38.94
C GLU A 426 10.14 16.30 -39.72
N LEU A 427 10.81 15.59 -40.64
CA LEU A 427 10.18 14.53 -41.42
C LEU A 427 9.77 13.35 -40.55
N TRP A 428 10.56 13.03 -39.52
CA TRP A 428 10.22 11.99 -38.55
C TRP A 428 8.97 12.35 -37.74
N SER A 429 8.91 13.55 -37.16
CA SER A 429 7.78 13.98 -36.32
C SER A 429 6.48 14.05 -37.12
N ARG A 430 6.54 14.53 -38.37
CA ARG A 430 5.40 14.48 -39.29
C ARG A 430 4.97 13.04 -39.57
N TRP A 431 5.92 12.16 -39.90
CA TRP A 431 5.62 10.74 -40.13
C TRP A 431 4.99 10.07 -38.90
N VAL A 432 5.45 10.36 -37.68
CA VAL A 432 4.83 9.82 -36.47
C VAL A 432 3.37 10.27 -36.36
N ARG A 433 3.08 11.56 -36.60
CA ARG A 433 1.69 12.06 -36.59
C ARG A 433 0.82 11.41 -37.65
N ASP A 434 1.35 11.19 -38.85
CA ASP A 434 0.63 10.50 -39.91
C ASP A 434 0.31 9.04 -39.50
N MET A 435 1.27 8.36 -38.86
CA MET A 435 1.11 6.98 -38.38
C MET A 435 0.09 6.80 -37.26
N ILE A 436 -0.24 7.85 -36.49
CA ILE A 436 -1.30 7.78 -35.47
C ILE A 436 -2.63 7.34 -36.10
N ASN A 437 -2.94 7.88 -37.28
CA ASN A 437 -4.21 7.63 -37.97
C ASN A 437 -4.10 6.65 -39.16
N ALA A 438 -2.88 6.27 -39.56
CA ALA A 438 -2.68 5.37 -40.69
C ALA A 438 -3.07 3.92 -40.37
N ASP A 439 -3.43 3.15 -41.40
CA ASP A 439 -3.51 1.69 -41.30
C ASP A 439 -2.09 1.10 -41.34
N VAL A 440 -1.75 0.31 -40.34
CA VAL A 440 -0.42 -0.30 -40.20
C VAL A 440 -0.54 -1.81 -40.42
N PRO A 441 0.17 -2.39 -41.40
CA PRO A 441 0.06 -3.81 -41.67
C PRO A 441 0.67 -4.64 -40.52
N TYR A 442 0.04 -5.77 -40.21
CA TYR A 442 0.55 -6.68 -39.18
C TYR A 442 1.91 -7.27 -39.54
N SER A 443 2.70 -7.55 -38.51
CA SER A 443 3.99 -8.23 -38.54
C SER A 443 3.93 -9.54 -39.33
N LEU A 444 4.99 -9.79 -40.10
CA LEU A 444 5.18 -11.08 -40.78
C LEU A 444 5.64 -12.18 -39.80
N ARG A 445 6.25 -11.78 -38.69
CA ARG A 445 6.65 -12.68 -37.61
C ARG A 445 5.40 -13.28 -36.97
N LYS A 446 5.38 -14.60 -36.81
CA LYS A 446 4.30 -15.33 -36.10
C LYS A 446 4.77 -16.01 -34.81
N ARG A 447 6.09 -16.05 -34.58
CA ARG A 447 6.67 -16.65 -33.38
C ARG A 447 6.68 -15.63 -32.24
N PRO A 448 6.20 -15.99 -31.03
CA PRO A 448 6.24 -15.11 -29.87
C PRO A 448 7.64 -14.55 -29.58
N TYR A 449 7.70 -13.44 -28.85
CA TYR A 449 8.96 -12.90 -28.34
C TYR A 449 9.56 -13.79 -27.26
N SER A 450 10.89 -13.74 -27.18
CA SER A 450 11.65 -14.40 -26.13
C SER A 450 11.27 -13.84 -24.76
N ARG A 451 11.09 -14.71 -23.76
CA ARG A 451 10.80 -14.26 -22.38
C ARG A 451 12.07 -13.72 -21.73
N ILE A 452 12.14 -12.40 -21.62
CA ILE A 452 13.26 -11.72 -20.97
C ILE A 452 12.94 -11.50 -19.48
N ARG A 453 13.91 -11.81 -18.61
CA ARG A 453 13.84 -11.51 -17.18
C ARG A 453 14.99 -10.58 -16.80
N ALA A 454 14.72 -9.63 -15.92
CA ALA A 454 15.76 -8.76 -15.38
C ALA A 454 16.87 -9.60 -14.71
N PRO A 455 18.15 -9.20 -14.84
CA PRO A 455 19.25 -9.87 -14.17
C PRO A 455 19.09 -9.74 -12.65
N ARG A 456 19.05 -10.87 -11.94
CA ARG A 456 19.03 -10.90 -10.48
C ARG A 456 20.23 -10.13 -9.92
N ARG A 457 20.02 -9.28 -8.91
CA ARG A 457 21.12 -8.66 -8.14
C ARG A 457 22.12 -9.74 -7.75
N ARG A 458 23.37 -9.61 -8.19
CA ARG A 458 24.46 -10.40 -7.59
C ARG A 458 24.56 -9.94 -6.14
N PRO A 459 24.55 -10.84 -5.14
CA PRO A 459 24.86 -10.44 -3.78
C PRO A 459 26.24 -9.78 -3.80
N GLU A 460 26.33 -8.57 -3.23
CA GLU A 460 27.62 -7.91 -3.05
C GLU A 460 28.52 -8.89 -2.31
N ARG A 461 29.60 -9.32 -2.97
CA ARG A 461 30.70 -9.97 -2.27
C ARG A 461 31.23 -8.92 -1.33
N PHE A 462 30.88 -9.01 -0.05
CA PHE A 462 31.62 -8.33 1.01
C PHE A 462 33.09 -8.66 0.80
N GLY A 463 33.84 -7.68 0.29
CA GLY A 463 35.27 -7.80 0.10
C GLY A 463 35.90 -7.96 1.47
N GLY A 464 36.39 -9.16 1.74
CA GLY A 464 37.31 -9.38 2.84
C GLY A 464 38.60 -8.61 2.56
N ARG A 465 38.91 -7.66 3.43
CA ARG A 465 40.26 -7.41 3.92
C ARG A 465 40.17 -7.19 5.42
#